data_AF-A0A3A0C1L3-F1
#
_entry.id   AF-A0A3A0C1L3-F1
#
_cell.length_a   1.000
_cell.length_b   1.000
_cell.length_c   1.000
_cell.angle_alpha   90.00
_cell.angle_beta   90.00
_cell.angle_gamma   90.00
#
_symmetry.space_group_name_H-M   'P 1'
#
loop_
_entity.id
_entity.type
_entity.pdbx_description
1 polymer ?
#
loop_
_entity_poly.entity_id
_entity_poly.type
_entity_poly.pdbx_seq_one_letter_code
_entity_poly.pdbx_strand_id
1 'polypeptide(L)'
;MKLRCWGVQGSLPNPLSSAQLREKIAEALRLAGGKSFATASDVQTFLDHLPFHLTHTAGGNTTCFEIISAQGTRVIVDLGSGSRKLGLELLQGEAGQGRATIHVLLTHLHWDHIQGFPFFLPAYTPGNQIIIHGVHSYLEEALARQMHLQNFPVGLDEMEAEVQFDYLKEGGEFAIGDLTINTKRLHHPGGSYAYRFTEGGKTLVIATDGEYQQLDADSLQPFLDFYRNAEVLVFDAQYTLKEVFHKILQKTQQFKNEALQQLPQRRARDLEIVMAYEGLEVDL
;
A
#
# COMPACT_ATOMS: atom_id res chain seq x y z
N MET A 1 11.30 -9.97 1.82
CA MET A 1 10.33 -8.96 1.30
C MET A 1 9.99 -7.98 2.40
N LYS A 2 10.03 -6.67 2.09
CA LYS A 2 9.67 -5.58 2.99
C LYS A 2 8.56 -4.73 2.34
N LEU A 3 7.52 -4.41 3.10
CA LEU A 3 6.48 -3.45 2.74
C LEU A 3 6.76 -2.12 3.43
N ARG A 4 6.58 -1.01 2.70
CA ARG A 4 6.55 0.35 3.25
C ARG A 4 5.32 1.10 2.76
N CYS A 5 4.65 1.80 3.66
CA CYS A 5 3.44 2.58 3.35
C CYS A 5 3.78 4.06 3.22
N TRP A 6 3.78 4.59 1.99
CA TRP A 6 4.01 6.01 1.71
C TRP A 6 2.72 6.84 1.72
N GLY A 7 1.59 6.17 1.49
CA GLY A 7 0.25 6.71 1.66
C GLY A 7 -0.75 5.58 1.82
N VAL A 8 -1.78 5.80 2.62
CA VAL A 8 -2.77 4.79 3.04
C VAL A 8 -4.21 5.33 3.08
N GLN A 9 -4.40 6.59 2.68
CA GLN A 9 -5.69 7.27 2.73
C GLN A 9 -6.48 7.02 1.45
N GLY A 10 -7.75 6.62 1.58
CA GLY A 10 -8.66 6.60 0.45
C GLY A 10 -9.18 8.00 0.08
N SER A 11 -9.59 8.17 -1.17
CA SER A 11 -10.28 9.33 -1.74
C SER A 11 -9.48 10.63 -1.84
N LEU A 12 -9.05 11.23 -0.73
CA LEU A 12 -8.36 12.53 -0.74
C LEU A 12 -7.32 12.60 0.36
N PRO A 13 -6.20 13.33 0.14
CA PRO A 13 -5.24 13.54 1.20
C PRO A 13 -5.89 14.27 2.39
N ASN A 14 -5.65 13.79 3.60
CA ASN A 14 -6.26 14.33 4.82
C ASN A 14 -5.18 14.67 5.87
N PRO A 15 -4.45 15.78 5.71
CA PRO A 15 -3.42 16.18 6.66
C PRO A 15 -4.05 16.60 8.00
N LEU A 16 -3.30 16.42 9.09
CA LEU A 16 -3.71 16.86 10.42
C LEU A 16 -3.86 18.38 10.46
N SER A 17 -5.02 18.88 10.91
CA SER A 17 -5.20 20.32 11.15
C SER A 17 -4.39 20.80 12.35
N SER A 18 -4.08 22.09 12.41
CA SER A 18 -3.39 22.69 13.56
C SER A 18 -4.18 22.51 14.88
N ALA A 19 -5.51 22.51 14.81
CA ALA A 19 -6.36 22.26 15.98
C ALA A 19 -6.19 20.83 16.51
N GLN A 20 -6.29 19.83 15.63
CA GLN A 20 -6.10 18.42 16.00
C GLN A 20 -4.68 18.14 16.49
N LEU A 21 -3.67 18.77 15.89
CA LEU A 21 -2.29 18.68 16.38
C LEU A 21 -2.14 19.22 17.80
N ARG A 22 -2.74 20.39 18.09
CA ARG A 22 -2.71 20.98 19.43
C ARG A 22 -3.45 20.12 20.45
N GLU A 23 -4.56 19.51 20.07
CA GLU A 23 -5.31 18.57 20.92
C GLU A 23 -4.46 17.36 21.30
N LYS A 24 -3.80 16.72 20.32
CA LYS A 24 -2.87 15.62 20.56
C LYS A 24 -1.73 16.01 21.51
N ILE A 25 -1.11 17.16 21.29
CA ILE A 25 -0.04 17.67 22.15
C ILE A 25 -0.56 17.93 23.56
N ALA A 26 -1.72 18.57 23.70
CA ALA A 26 -2.32 18.86 24.99
C ALA A 26 -2.64 17.57 25.75
N GLU A 27 -3.15 16.54 25.07
CA GLU A 27 -3.41 15.25 25.70
C GLU A 27 -2.13 14.51 26.10
N ALA A 28 -1.10 14.49 25.25
CA ALA A 28 0.20 13.92 25.58
C ALA A 28 0.83 14.62 26.80
N LEU A 29 0.75 15.95 26.88
CA LEU A 29 1.23 16.72 28.03
C LEU A 29 0.41 16.45 29.31
N ARG A 30 -0.90 16.26 29.18
CA ARG A 30 -1.76 15.85 30.30
C ARG A 30 -1.37 14.46 30.82
N LEU A 31 -1.10 13.51 29.92
CA LEU A 31 -0.64 12.16 30.25
C LEU A 31 0.79 12.14 30.80
N ALA A 32 1.62 13.12 30.45
CA ALA A 32 2.93 13.29 31.08
C ALA A 32 2.78 13.59 32.58
N GLY A 33 1.68 14.22 33.01
CA GLY A 33 1.33 14.33 34.43
C GLY A 33 2.39 15.02 35.29
N GLY A 34 3.12 15.99 34.72
CA GLY A 34 4.21 16.69 35.40
C GLY A 34 5.56 15.96 35.40
N LYS A 35 5.70 14.84 34.67
CA LYS A 35 7.01 14.20 34.44
C LYS A 35 7.99 15.19 33.81
N SER A 36 9.23 15.15 34.29
CA SER A 36 10.38 15.81 33.67
C SER A 36 11.18 14.81 32.85
N PHE A 37 11.60 15.20 31.65
CA PHE A 37 12.45 14.40 30.78
C PHE A 37 13.84 15.03 30.73
N ALA A 38 14.87 14.33 31.21
CA ALA A 38 16.23 14.86 31.26
C ALA A 38 16.96 14.70 29.92
N THR A 39 16.58 13.68 29.15
CA THR A 39 17.17 13.37 27.85
C THR A 39 16.10 13.18 26.77
N ALA A 40 16.50 13.30 25.50
CA ALA A 40 15.64 12.95 24.37
C ALA A 40 15.20 11.47 24.41
N SER A 41 16.03 10.57 24.95
CA SER A 41 15.69 9.16 25.12
C SER A 41 14.55 8.96 26.11
N ASP A 42 14.48 9.77 27.17
CA ASP A 42 13.38 9.73 28.15
C ASP A 42 12.06 10.12 27.49
N VAL A 43 12.11 11.10 26.57
CA VAL A 43 10.95 11.52 25.77
C VAL A 43 10.50 10.39 24.85
N GLN A 44 11.40 9.75 24.10
CA GLN A 44 11.05 8.64 23.22
C GLN A 44 10.41 7.48 24.00
N THR A 45 11.02 7.11 25.13
CA THR A 45 10.48 6.08 26.02
C THR A 45 9.06 6.44 26.47
N PHE A 46 8.78 7.71 26.77
CA PHE A 46 7.43 8.14 27.12
C PHE A 46 6.45 8.05 25.94
N LEU A 47 6.87 8.47 24.74
CA LEU A 47 6.05 8.37 23.53
C LEU A 47 5.67 6.92 23.23
N ASP A 48 6.58 5.96 23.44
CA ASP A 48 6.33 4.53 23.22
C ASP A 48 5.22 3.97 24.13
N HIS A 49 4.93 4.62 25.25
CA HIS A 49 3.87 4.24 26.19
C HIS A 49 2.56 5.03 25.97
N LEU A 50 2.55 6.02 25.08
CA LEU A 50 1.32 6.75 24.77
C LEU A 50 0.38 5.90 23.91
N PRO A 51 -0.95 6.10 24.02
CA PRO A 51 -1.91 5.51 23.10
C PRO A 51 -1.54 5.77 21.63
N PHE A 52 -1.66 4.73 20.78
CA PHE A 52 -1.28 4.76 19.36
C PHE A 52 -1.77 6.01 18.61
N HIS A 53 -3.02 6.41 18.82
CA HIS A 53 -3.63 7.55 18.15
C HIS A 53 -2.97 8.90 18.50
N LEU A 54 -2.22 9.02 19.59
CA LEU A 54 -1.51 10.26 19.94
C LEU A 54 -0.19 10.38 19.18
N THR A 55 0.54 9.28 19.04
CA THR A 55 1.86 9.24 18.41
C THR A 55 1.82 8.94 16.91
N HIS A 56 0.69 8.47 16.39
CA HIS A 56 0.50 8.13 14.99
C HIS A 56 -0.67 8.89 14.36
N THR A 57 -0.63 9.09 13.06
CA THR A 57 -1.77 9.58 12.27
C THR A 57 -2.36 8.43 11.46
N ALA A 58 -3.68 8.31 11.46
CA ALA A 58 -4.38 7.45 10.50
C ALA A 58 -4.62 8.25 9.22
N GLY A 59 -4.25 7.70 8.07
CA GLY A 59 -4.36 8.40 6.79
C GLY A 59 -3.24 9.40 6.53
N GLY A 60 -3.57 10.48 5.81
CA GLY A 60 -2.62 11.46 5.29
C GLY A 60 -2.62 11.44 3.77
N ASN A 61 -1.56 10.95 3.17
CA ASN A 61 -1.36 10.76 1.75
C ASN A 61 -2.17 9.58 1.23
N THR A 62 -2.64 9.68 -0.01
CA THR A 62 -3.35 8.58 -0.64
C THR A 62 -2.43 7.47 -1.11
N THR A 63 -3.04 6.30 -1.32
CA THR A 63 -2.43 5.00 -1.53
C THR A 63 -1.13 5.04 -2.35
N CYS A 64 -0.05 4.61 -1.71
CA CYS A 64 1.23 4.34 -2.34
C CYS A 64 2.02 3.39 -1.45
N PHE A 65 2.26 2.19 -1.95
CA PHE A 65 3.03 1.16 -1.26
C PHE A 65 4.33 0.90 -1.99
N GLU A 66 5.39 0.64 -1.24
CA GLU A 66 6.66 0.20 -1.78
C GLU A 66 6.97 -1.21 -1.24
N ILE A 67 7.28 -2.11 -2.16
CA ILE A 67 7.67 -3.48 -1.88
C ILE A 67 9.12 -3.66 -2.31
N ILE A 68 9.96 -4.12 -1.39
CA ILE A 68 11.39 -4.39 -1.65
C ILE A 68 11.67 -5.86 -1.39
N SER A 69 12.20 -6.57 -2.38
CA SER A 69 12.66 -7.96 -2.25
C SER A 69 13.98 -8.04 -1.48
N ALA A 70 14.35 -9.23 -1.02
CA ALA A 70 15.64 -9.49 -0.39
C ALA A 70 16.83 -9.25 -1.35
N GLN A 71 16.63 -9.36 -2.67
CA GLN A 71 17.66 -9.06 -3.67
C GLN A 71 17.65 -7.59 -4.13
N GLY A 72 16.75 -6.76 -3.57
CA GLY A 72 16.67 -5.34 -3.87
C GLY A 72 15.73 -4.98 -5.02
N THR A 73 14.96 -5.93 -5.57
CA THR A 73 13.90 -5.61 -6.53
C THR A 73 12.86 -4.73 -5.85
N ARG A 74 12.56 -3.59 -6.47
CA ARG A 74 11.61 -2.61 -5.94
C ARG A 74 10.40 -2.50 -6.84
N VAL A 75 9.22 -2.60 -6.25
CA VAL A 75 7.93 -2.42 -6.93
C VAL A 75 7.07 -1.45 -6.14
N ILE A 76 6.48 -0.48 -6.82
CA ILE A 76 5.54 0.47 -6.26
C ILE A 76 4.13 -0.01 -6.58
N VAL A 77 3.20 0.03 -5.62
CA VAL A 77 1.77 -0.18 -5.87
C VAL A 77 1.04 1.14 -5.66
N ASP A 78 0.39 1.59 -6.73
CA ASP A 78 -0.27 2.89 -6.87
C ASP A 78 0.63 4.12 -6.75
N LEU A 79 0.21 5.18 -7.43
CA LEU A 79 0.84 6.49 -7.48
C LEU A 79 -0.08 7.56 -6.90
N GLY A 80 -0.72 7.27 -5.76
CA GLY A 80 -1.43 8.27 -4.97
C GLY A 80 -0.49 9.36 -4.47
N SER A 81 -0.99 10.32 -3.69
CA SER A 81 -0.19 11.48 -3.25
C SER A 81 1.05 11.10 -2.44
N GLY A 82 1.08 9.90 -1.84
CA GLY A 82 2.24 9.34 -1.13
C GLY A 82 3.46 9.16 -2.03
N SER A 83 3.24 8.91 -3.32
CA SER A 83 4.32 8.74 -4.31
C SER A 83 5.22 9.97 -4.40
N ARG A 84 4.74 11.19 -4.13
CA ARG A 84 5.59 12.38 -4.10
C ARG A 84 6.73 12.27 -3.09
N LYS A 85 6.45 11.73 -1.89
CA LYS A 85 7.48 11.53 -0.86
C LYS A 85 8.44 10.42 -1.25
N LEU A 86 7.92 9.30 -1.78
CA LEU A 86 8.73 8.20 -2.30
C LEU A 86 9.66 8.68 -3.43
N GLY A 87 9.15 9.48 -4.37
CA GLY A 87 9.94 10.05 -5.45
C GLY A 87 11.11 10.89 -4.95
N LEU A 88 10.91 11.70 -3.91
CA LEU A 88 11.98 12.46 -3.26
C LEU A 88 13.03 11.56 -2.59
N GLU A 89 12.62 10.43 -2.00
CA GLU A 89 13.57 9.43 -1.47
C GLU A 89 14.37 8.80 -2.61
N LEU A 90 13.71 8.37 -3.68
CA LEU A 90 14.34 7.72 -4.83
C LEU A 90 15.42 8.58 -5.49
N LEU A 91 15.21 9.90 -5.54
CA LEU A 91 16.19 10.85 -6.06
C LEU A 91 17.50 10.89 -5.26
N GLN A 92 17.53 10.39 -4.02
CA GLN A 92 18.77 10.27 -3.26
C GLN A 92 19.66 9.10 -3.74
N GLY A 93 19.16 8.27 -4.66
CA GLY A 93 19.84 7.10 -5.20
C GLY A 93 19.97 7.11 -6.72
N GLU A 94 19.79 5.95 -7.36
CA GLU A 94 19.96 5.78 -8.81
C GLU A 94 18.99 6.62 -9.64
N ALA A 95 17.79 6.89 -9.11
CA ALA A 95 16.80 7.69 -9.83
C ALA A 95 17.26 9.15 -9.99
N GLY A 96 17.98 9.71 -9.02
CA GLY A 96 18.56 11.06 -9.14
C GLY A 96 19.74 11.13 -10.10
N GLN A 97 20.28 9.97 -10.49
CA GLN A 97 21.37 9.85 -11.44
C GLN A 97 20.88 9.51 -12.85
N GLY A 98 19.56 9.38 -13.05
CA GLY A 98 19.00 8.97 -14.34
C GLY A 98 19.31 7.51 -14.70
N ARG A 99 19.44 6.62 -13.69
CA ARG A 99 19.83 5.22 -13.89
C ARG A 99 18.82 4.21 -13.32
N ALA A 100 17.66 4.67 -12.85
CA ALA A 100 16.69 3.79 -12.23
C ALA A 100 15.69 3.22 -13.26
N THR A 101 15.40 1.92 -13.14
CA THR A 101 14.18 1.32 -13.66
C THR A 101 13.18 1.19 -12.52
N ILE A 102 12.03 1.86 -12.64
CA ILE A 102 11.01 1.95 -11.60
C ILE A 102 9.77 1.21 -12.07
N HIS A 103 9.42 0.13 -11.37
CA HIS A 103 8.23 -0.65 -11.65
C HIS A 103 7.06 -0.16 -10.80
N VAL A 104 5.93 0.14 -11.44
CA VAL A 104 4.70 0.57 -10.79
C VAL A 104 3.57 -0.36 -11.19
N LEU A 105 2.85 -0.90 -10.23
CA LEU A 105 1.59 -1.63 -10.42
C LEU A 105 0.43 -0.73 -10.03
N LEU A 106 -0.49 -0.47 -10.96
CA LEU A 106 -1.72 0.25 -10.66
C LEU A 106 -2.83 -0.75 -10.31
N THR A 107 -3.42 -0.62 -9.13
CA THR A 107 -4.58 -1.42 -8.72
C THR A 107 -5.80 -1.05 -9.56
N HIS A 108 -5.99 0.26 -9.80
CA HIS A 108 -6.95 0.83 -10.73
C HIS A 108 -6.64 2.31 -10.98
N LEU A 109 -7.55 3.00 -11.67
CA LEU A 109 -7.31 4.33 -12.25
C LEU A 109 -8.18 5.43 -11.62
N HIS A 110 -8.72 5.23 -10.42
CA HIS A 110 -9.31 6.33 -9.67
C HIS A 110 -8.26 7.35 -9.26
N TRP A 111 -8.72 8.59 -9.11
CA TRP A 111 -7.83 9.75 -9.03
C TRP A 111 -6.87 9.67 -7.84
N ASP A 112 -7.32 9.17 -6.70
CA ASP A 112 -6.52 8.98 -5.51
C ASP A 112 -5.41 7.94 -5.63
N HIS A 113 -5.48 7.05 -6.62
CA HIS A 113 -4.44 6.06 -6.94
C HIS A 113 -3.42 6.55 -7.96
N ILE A 114 -3.68 7.68 -8.64
CA ILE A 114 -2.77 8.24 -9.66
C ILE A 114 -2.35 9.69 -9.39
N GLN A 115 -3.02 10.43 -8.49
CA GLN A 115 -2.85 11.88 -8.28
C GLN A 115 -1.44 12.34 -7.93
N GLY A 116 -0.58 11.45 -7.44
CA GLY A 116 0.81 11.78 -7.15
C GLY A 116 1.75 11.64 -8.34
N PHE A 117 1.36 10.94 -9.42
CA PHE A 117 2.23 10.74 -10.60
C PHE A 117 2.73 12.05 -11.23
N PRO A 118 1.92 13.10 -11.41
CA PRO A 118 2.42 14.40 -11.92
C PRO A 118 3.46 15.08 -11.02
N PHE A 119 3.60 14.62 -9.77
CA PHE A 119 4.57 15.10 -8.79
C PHE A 119 5.65 14.06 -8.46
N PHE A 120 5.69 12.94 -9.18
CA PHE A 120 6.67 11.88 -9.02
C PHE A 120 7.96 12.26 -9.74
N LEU A 121 8.82 13.03 -9.06
CA LEU A 121 10.02 13.63 -9.65
C LEU A 121 10.96 12.70 -10.42
N PRO A 122 11.10 11.39 -10.10
CA PRO A 122 11.85 10.48 -10.95
C PRO A 122 11.41 10.44 -12.42
N ALA A 123 10.14 10.78 -12.72
CA ALA A 123 9.60 10.87 -14.08
C ALA A 123 10.13 12.07 -14.87
N TYR A 124 10.69 13.06 -14.18
CA TYR A 124 11.31 14.26 -14.75
C TYR A 124 12.84 14.23 -14.65
N THR A 125 13.42 13.03 -14.54
CA THR A 125 14.87 12.86 -14.52
C THR A 125 15.29 12.05 -15.75
N PRO A 126 16.02 12.65 -16.71
CA PRO A 126 16.41 11.98 -17.95
C PRO A 126 17.20 10.70 -17.68
N GLY A 127 16.93 9.65 -18.46
CA GLY A 127 17.62 8.36 -18.36
C GLY A 127 16.96 7.36 -17.41
N ASN A 128 16.05 7.80 -16.52
CA ASN A 128 15.20 6.87 -15.80
C ASN A 128 14.20 6.20 -16.74
N GLN A 129 13.79 4.99 -16.37
CA GLN A 129 12.72 4.25 -17.00
C GLN A 129 11.61 4.00 -15.97
N ILE A 130 10.37 4.27 -16.31
CA ILE A 130 9.19 3.98 -15.50
C ILE A 130 8.32 3.00 -16.27
N ILE A 131 8.10 1.82 -15.71
CA ILE A 131 7.25 0.79 -16.31
C ILE A 131 5.96 0.72 -15.50
N ILE A 132 4.87 1.18 -16.11
CA ILE A 132 3.52 1.16 -15.55
C ILE A 132 2.84 -0.14 -15.97
N HIS A 133 2.68 -1.03 -15.00
CA HIS A 133 1.99 -2.30 -15.13
C HIS A 133 0.54 -2.17 -14.67
N GLY A 134 -0.39 -2.73 -15.42
CA GLY A 134 -1.80 -2.78 -15.00
C GLY A 134 -2.66 -3.62 -15.94
N VAL A 135 -3.83 -4.03 -15.46
CA VAL A 135 -4.75 -4.89 -16.23
C VAL A 135 -5.68 -4.07 -17.13
N HIS A 136 -5.97 -2.82 -16.78
CA HIS A 136 -6.82 -1.95 -17.60
C HIS A 136 -6.15 -1.66 -18.95
N SER A 137 -6.90 -1.72 -20.05
CA SER A 137 -6.36 -1.44 -21.39
C SER A 137 -6.13 0.05 -21.68
N TYR A 138 -6.46 0.93 -20.73
CA TYR A 138 -6.50 2.38 -20.88
C TYR A 138 -5.62 3.09 -19.84
N LEU A 139 -4.53 2.46 -19.40
CA LEU A 139 -3.56 3.04 -18.45
C LEU A 139 -3.02 4.38 -18.98
N GLU A 140 -2.48 4.38 -20.19
CA GLU A 140 -1.89 5.56 -20.83
C GLU A 140 -2.92 6.67 -21.00
N GLU A 141 -4.11 6.35 -21.53
CA GLU A 141 -5.20 7.31 -21.68
C GLU A 141 -5.58 7.96 -20.34
N ALA A 142 -5.68 7.17 -19.26
CA ALA A 142 -6.05 7.67 -17.96
C ALA A 142 -5.00 8.62 -17.36
N LEU A 143 -3.71 8.27 -17.46
CA LEU A 143 -2.61 9.13 -17.01
C LEU A 143 -2.48 10.39 -17.89
N ALA A 144 -2.59 10.26 -19.20
CA ALA A 144 -2.58 11.39 -20.12
C ALA A 144 -3.76 12.35 -19.85
N ARG A 145 -4.96 11.82 -19.60
CA ARG A 145 -6.14 12.63 -19.24
C ARG A 145 -5.93 13.36 -17.91
N GLN A 146 -5.35 12.68 -16.92
CA GLN A 146 -5.02 13.30 -15.64
C GLN A 146 -4.03 14.46 -15.82
N MET A 147 -3.06 14.30 -16.72
CA MET A 147 -2.00 15.27 -16.97
C MET A 147 -2.31 16.25 -18.10
N HIS A 148 -3.52 16.19 -18.66
CA HIS A 148 -3.96 17.14 -19.68
C HIS A 148 -3.88 18.58 -19.16
N LEU A 149 -3.57 19.55 -20.02
CA LEU A 149 -3.33 20.96 -19.68
C LEU A 149 -4.43 21.62 -18.81
N GLN A 150 -5.67 21.11 -18.91
CA GLN A 150 -6.80 21.58 -18.09
C GLN A 150 -6.67 21.18 -16.60
N ASN A 151 -5.92 20.13 -16.31
CA ASN A 151 -5.75 19.52 -15.00
C ASN A 151 -4.35 19.74 -14.44
N PHE A 152 -3.32 19.72 -15.30
CA PHE A 152 -1.92 19.88 -14.91
C PHE A 152 -1.12 20.55 -16.03
N PRO A 153 -0.14 21.44 -15.73
CA PRO A 153 0.56 22.23 -16.75
C PRO A 153 1.59 21.46 -17.59
N VAL A 154 1.87 20.19 -17.28
CA VAL A 154 2.87 19.36 -17.96
C VAL A 154 2.21 18.06 -18.41
N GLY A 155 2.25 17.80 -19.72
CA GLY A 155 1.72 16.57 -20.31
C GLY A 155 2.52 15.32 -19.95
N LEU A 156 1.93 14.14 -20.20
CA LEU A 156 2.61 12.86 -20.05
C LEU A 156 3.80 12.74 -21.03
N ASP A 157 3.65 13.30 -22.22
CA ASP A 157 4.66 13.35 -23.29
C ASP A 157 5.80 14.35 -23.01
N GLU A 158 5.65 15.20 -22.01
CA GLU A 158 6.68 16.15 -21.54
C GLU A 158 7.54 15.58 -20.40
N MET A 159 7.29 14.33 -19.98
CA MET A 159 8.17 13.63 -19.03
C MET A 159 9.52 13.31 -19.67
N GLU A 160 10.60 13.47 -18.90
CA GLU A 160 11.97 13.23 -19.38
C GLU A 160 12.45 11.79 -19.17
N ALA A 161 11.78 11.05 -18.27
CA ALA A 161 11.97 9.60 -18.13
C ALA A 161 11.24 8.86 -19.25
N GLU A 162 11.77 7.69 -19.64
CA GLU A 162 11.05 6.79 -20.54
C GLU A 162 9.88 6.14 -19.79
N VAL A 163 8.64 6.45 -20.18
CA VAL A 163 7.44 5.83 -19.60
C VAL A 163 6.94 4.73 -20.54
N GLN A 164 6.88 3.51 -20.03
CA GLN A 164 6.38 2.34 -20.75
C GLN A 164 5.12 1.79 -20.07
N PHE A 165 4.21 1.24 -20.87
CA PHE A 165 2.98 0.61 -20.39
C PHE A 165 3.01 -0.89 -20.65
N ASP A 166 2.90 -1.68 -19.59
CA ASP A 166 2.81 -3.13 -19.64
C ASP A 166 1.40 -3.60 -19.25
N TYR A 167 0.69 -4.15 -20.23
CA TYR A 167 -0.70 -4.54 -20.11
C TYR A 167 -0.82 -6.00 -19.64
N LEU A 168 -1.10 -6.15 -18.35
CA LEU A 168 -1.20 -7.44 -17.68
C LEU A 168 -2.51 -8.16 -18.04
N LYS A 169 -2.50 -9.49 -17.99
CA LYS A 169 -3.71 -10.31 -18.07
C LYS A 169 -4.32 -10.49 -16.68
N GLU A 170 -5.64 -10.37 -16.59
CA GLU A 170 -6.38 -10.72 -15.37
C GLU A 170 -6.11 -12.18 -14.97
N GLY A 171 -5.81 -12.42 -13.69
CA GLY A 171 -5.49 -13.75 -13.19
C GLY A 171 -4.10 -14.26 -13.63
N GLY A 172 -3.34 -13.44 -14.37
CA GLY A 172 -2.02 -13.79 -14.85
C GLY A 172 -0.98 -13.84 -13.72
N GLU A 173 0.01 -14.70 -13.92
CA GLU A 173 1.27 -14.70 -13.17
C GLU A 173 2.36 -14.07 -14.03
N PHE A 174 3.17 -13.21 -13.42
CA PHE A 174 4.33 -12.59 -14.05
C PHE A 174 5.42 -12.36 -13.01
N ALA A 175 6.62 -11.97 -13.46
CA ALA A 175 7.75 -11.71 -12.60
C ALA A 175 8.29 -10.31 -12.82
N ILE A 176 8.69 -9.65 -11.72
CA ILE A 176 9.53 -8.46 -11.75
C ILE A 176 10.75 -8.81 -10.90
N GLY A 177 11.93 -8.86 -11.50
CA GLY A 177 13.14 -9.34 -10.83
C GLY A 177 12.93 -10.72 -10.21
N ASP A 178 13.11 -10.81 -8.89
CA ASP A 178 12.92 -12.02 -8.09
C ASP A 178 11.55 -12.13 -7.40
N LEU A 179 10.62 -11.22 -7.70
CA LEU A 179 9.24 -11.26 -7.21
C LEU A 179 8.34 -11.98 -8.22
N THR A 180 7.61 -13.02 -7.76
CA THR A 180 6.48 -13.60 -8.52
C THR A 180 5.20 -12.89 -8.12
N ILE A 181 4.42 -12.43 -9.09
CA ILE A 181 3.25 -11.58 -8.88
C ILE A 181 2.03 -12.17 -9.59
N ASN A 182 0.92 -12.31 -8.86
CA ASN A 182 -0.38 -12.69 -9.43
C ASN A 182 -1.40 -11.56 -9.24
N THR A 183 -2.37 -11.48 -10.15
CA THR A 183 -3.47 -10.50 -10.07
C THR A 183 -4.81 -11.18 -9.76
N LYS A 184 -5.70 -10.47 -9.04
CA LYS A 184 -7.09 -10.89 -8.85
C LYS A 184 -8.01 -9.69 -8.96
N ARG A 185 -8.98 -9.75 -9.86
CA ARG A 185 -10.02 -8.73 -9.94
C ARG A 185 -10.86 -8.70 -8.66
N LEU A 186 -11.01 -7.48 -8.13
CA LEU A 186 -11.87 -7.10 -7.02
C LEU A 186 -13.14 -6.44 -7.56
N HIS A 187 -14.17 -6.42 -6.71
CA HIS A 187 -15.40 -5.69 -7.00
C HIS A 187 -15.19 -4.23 -6.61
N HIS A 188 -15.25 -3.34 -7.58
CA HIS A 188 -15.16 -1.89 -7.39
C HIS A 188 -15.69 -1.19 -8.65
N PRO A 189 -16.33 -0.01 -8.56
CA PRO A 189 -16.59 0.81 -9.73
C PRO A 189 -15.32 1.03 -10.56
N GLY A 190 -15.42 0.86 -11.88
CA GLY A 190 -14.24 0.91 -12.77
C GLY A 190 -13.38 -0.36 -12.77
N GLY A 191 -13.51 -1.24 -11.77
CA GLY A 191 -12.71 -2.45 -11.56
C GLY A 191 -11.41 -2.15 -10.83
N SER A 192 -11.11 -2.92 -9.78
CA SER A 192 -9.85 -2.89 -9.04
C SER A 192 -9.17 -4.26 -9.08
N TYR A 193 -7.86 -4.30 -8.91
CA TYR A 193 -7.06 -5.52 -8.92
C TYR A 193 -6.19 -5.61 -7.67
N ALA A 194 -6.31 -6.74 -6.97
CA ALA A 194 -5.37 -7.13 -5.93
C ALA A 194 -4.10 -7.72 -6.54
N TYR A 195 -2.97 -7.48 -5.88
CA TYR A 195 -1.67 -8.04 -6.23
C TYR A 195 -1.16 -8.94 -5.13
N ARG A 196 -0.75 -10.16 -5.49
CA ARG A 196 -0.14 -11.14 -4.59
C ARG A 196 1.33 -11.32 -4.97
N PHE A 197 2.22 -10.91 -4.08
CA PHE A 197 3.67 -10.98 -4.25
C PHE A 197 4.20 -12.20 -3.51
N THR A 198 5.06 -13.00 -4.16
CA THR A 198 5.71 -14.16 -3.56
C THR A 198 7.22 -14.09 -3.75
N GLU A 199 7.95 -14.31 -2.66
CA GLU A 199 9.42 -14.40 -2.63
C GLU A 199 9.84 -15.39 -1.54
N GLY A 200 10.68 -16.38 -1.87
CA GLY A 200 11.27 -17.26 -0.85
C GLY A 200 10.24 -18.00 0.03
N GLY A 201 9.05 -18.28 -0.52
CA GLY A 201 7.93 -18.89 0.20
C GLY A 201 7.14 -17.95 1.11
N LYS A 202 7.47 -16.66 1.14
CA LYS A 202 6.71 -15.59 1.81
C LYS A 202 5.77 -14.91 0.84
N THR A 203 4.63 -14.45 1.32
CA THR A 203 3.55 -13.87 0.53
C THR A 203 3.02 -12.59 1.17
N LEU A 204 2.98 -11.52 0.37
CA LEU A 204 2.30 -10.25 0.65
C LEU A 204 1.12 -10.12 -0.30
N VAL A 205 -0.04 -9.70 0.19
CA VAL A 205 -1.18 -9.32 -0.66
C VAL A 205 -1.57 -7.87 -0.42
N ILE A 206 -1.71 -7.11 -1.51
CA ILE A 206 -2.34 -5.79 -1.52
C ILE A 206 -3.71 -5.93 -2.19
N ALA A 207 -4.79 -5.70 -1.44
CA ALA A 207 -6.17 -5.83 -1.88
C ALA A 207 -7.02 -4.66 -1.38
N THR A 208 -6.75 -3.47 -1.91
CA THR A 208 -7.49 -2.22 -1.63
C THR A 208 -8.72 -2.08 -2.52
N ASP A 209 -9.68 -1.28 -2.08
CA ASP A 209 -10.91 -0.94 -2.81
C ASP A 209 -11.69 -2.19 -3.25
N GLY A 210 -11.91 -3.10 -2.29
CA GLY A 210 -12.65 -4.34 -2.50
C GLY A 210 -14.05 -4.30 -1.89
N GLU A 211 -15.09 -4.26 -2.72
CA GLU A 211 -16.50 -4.21 -2.33
C GLU A 211 -17.16 -5.59 -2.35
N TYR A 212 -17.21 -6.26 -1.21
CA TYR A 212 -17.80 -7.59 -1.07
C TYR A 212 -19.33 -7.52 -0.94
N GLN A 213 -20.02 -7.41 -2.08
CA GLN A 213 -21.48 -7.28 -2.16
C GLN A 213 -22.25 -8.47 -1.53
N GLN A 214 -21.69 -9.68 -1.61
CA GLN A 214 -22.27 -10.89 -1.04
C GLN A 214 -21.25 -11.53 -0.08
N LEU A 215 -21.72 -11.84 1.13
CA LEU A 215 -20.90 -12.35 2.23
C LEU A 215 -21.16 -13.83 2.55
N ASP A 216 -21.76 -14.58 1.62
CA ASP A 216 -21.89 -16.02 1.71
C ASP A 216 -20.55 -16.72 1.39
N ALA A 217 -20.51 -18.03 1.63
CA ALA A 217 -19.28 -18.79 1.53
C ALA A 217 -18.73 -18.83 0.10
N ASP A 218 -19.59 -19.05 -0.88
CA ASP A 218 -19.20 -19.30 -2.26
C ASP A 218 -18.74 -18.01 -2.92
N SER A 219 -19.41 -16.89 -2.62
CA SER A 219 -19.03 -15.56 -3.10
C SER A 219 -17.67 -15.09 -2.56
N LEU A 220 -17.33 -15.43 -1.32
CA LEU A 220 -16.06 -15.03 -0.70
C LEU A 220 -14.91 -15.97 -1.03
N GLN A 221 -15.19 -17.24 -1.36
CA GLN A 221 -14.17 -18.28 -1.51
C GLN A 221 -13.03 -17.91 -2.49
N PRO A 222 -13.30 -17.33 -3.68
CA PRO A 222 -12.23 -16.96 -4.61
C PRO A 222 -11.26 -15.91 -4.05
N PHE A 223 -11.74 -14.99 -3.19
CA PHE A 223 -10.89 -13.99 -2.54
C PHE A 223 -10.12 -14.60 -1.38
N LEU A 224 -10.79 -15.43 -0.57
CA LEU A 224 -10.14 -16.17 0.52
C LEU A 224 -9.02 -17.08 0.02
N ASP A 225 -9.20 -17.72 -1.13
CA ASP A 225 -8.18 -18.56 -1.77
C ASP A 225 -6.98 -17.72 -2.20
N PHE A 226 -7.21 -16.54 -2.76
CA PHE A 226 -6.15 -15.61 -3.16
C PHE A 226 -5.36 -15.06 -1.96
N TYR A 227 -6.04 -14.80 -0.84
CA TYR A 227 -5.42 -14.28 0.40
C TYR A 227 -4.77 -15.37 1.26
N ARG A 228 -5.02 -16.64 0.93
CA ARG A 228 -4.59 -17.77 1.74
C ARG A 228 -3.07 -17.81 1.88
N ASN A 229 -2.62 -18.08 3.10
CA ASN A 229 -1.21 -18.19 3.48
C ASN A 229 -0.39 -16.90 3.25
N ALA A 230 -1.02 -15.74 3.09
CA ALA A 230 -0.30 -14.48 3.12
C ALA A 230 0.25 -14.23 4.54
N GLU A 231 1.53 -13.87 4.63
CA GLU A 231 2.14 -13.34 5.85
C GLU A 231 1.56 -11.96 6.18
N VAL A 232 1.31 -11.15 5.15
CA VAL A 232 0.74 -9.81 5.29
C VAL A 232 -0.37 -9.64 4.25
N LEU A 233 -1.53 -9.16 4.70
CA LEU A 233 -2.65 -8.76 3.87
C LEU A 233 -2.97 -7.29 4.15
N VAL A 234 -2.73 -6.42 3.16
CA VAL A 234 -3.25 -5.05 3.15
C VAL A 234 -4.63 -5.10 2.52
N PHE A 235 -5.62 -4.64 3.26
CA PHE A 235 -7.03 -4.76 2.91
C PHE A 235 -7.77 -3.47 3.24
N ASP A 236 -8.76 -3.14 2.42
CA ASP A 236 -9.57 -1.93 2.57
C ASP A 236 -10.36 -1.90 3.90
N ALA A 237 -10.42 -0.72 4.53
CA ALA A 237 -11.14 -0.47 5.77
C ALA A 237 -12.14 0.72 5.69
N GLN A 238 -12.49 1.18 4.48
CA GLN A 238 -13.26 2.41 4.26
C GLN A 238 -14.72 2.34 4.79
N TYR A 239 -15.31 1.14 4.93
CA TYR A 239 -16.63 0.93 5.56
C TYR A 239 -16.56 -0.13 6.66
N THR A 240 -17.46 -0.06 7.65
CA THR A 240 -17.35 -0.82 8.91
C THR A 240 -17.22 -2.33 8.72
N LEU A 241 -15.96 -2.76 8.77
CA LEU A 241 -15.38 -4.09 8.62
C LEU A 241 -15.87 -5.18 9.58
N LYS A 242 -16.75 -4.85 10.53
CA LYS A 242 -16.99 -5.70 11.70
C LYS A 242 -17.55 -7.07 11.36
N GLU A 243 -18.39 -7.17 10.33
CA GLU A 243 -19.05 -8.43 9.94
C GLU A 243 -18.21 -9.26 8.96
N VAL A 244 -17.53 -8.60 8.01
CA VAL A 244 -16.62 -9.24 7.05
C VAL A 244 -15.44 -9.86 7.78
N PHE A 245 -14.81 -9.10 8.69
CA PHE A 245 -13.72 -9.63 9.50
C PHE A 245 -14.18 -10.73 10.43
N HIS A 246 -15.37 -10.66 11.05
CA HIS A 246 -15.84 -11.76 11.91
C HIS A 246 -15.96 -13.08 11.13
N LYS A 247 -16.46 -13.05 9.89
CA LYS A 247 -16.55 -14.24 9.02
C LYS A 247 -15.20 -14.71 8.49
N ILE A 248 -14.32 -13.80 8.05
CA ILE A 248 -12.97 -14.13 7.61
C ILE A 248 -12.19 -14.73 8.78
N LEU A 249 -12.24 -14.11 9.97
CA LEU A 249 -11.58 -14.60 11.18
C LEU A 249 -12.10 -15.99 11.58
N GLN A 250 -13.42 -16.18 11.62
CA GLN A 250 -14.00 -17.48 11.93
C GLN A 250 -13.58 -18.56 10.94
N LYS A 251 -13.61 -18.26 9.63
CA LYS A 251 -13.21 -19.22 8.60
C LYS A 251 -11.71 -19.48 8.58
N THR A 252 -10.88 -18.45 8.67
CA THR A 252 -9.42 -18.61 8.77
C THR A 252 -9.07 -19.41 10.02
N GLN A 253 -9.75 -19.18 11.15
CA GLN A 253 -9.59 -19.97 12.36
C GLN A 253 -10.09 -21.42 12.19
N GLN A 254 -11.21 -21.64 11.48
CA GLN A 254 -11.73 -22.96 11.17
C GLN A 254 -10.80 -23.74 10.23
N PHE A 255 -10.35 -23.14 9.13
CA PHE A 255 -9.36 -23.70 8.21
C PHE A 255 -8.04 -24.00 8.93
N LYS A 256 -7.61 -23.12 9.82
CA LYS A 256 -6.42 -23.32 10.66
C LYS A 256 -6.62 -24.52 11.59
N ASN A 257 -7.79 -24.68 12.21
CA ASN A 257 -8.12 -25.83 13.05
C ASN A 257 -8.20 -27.14 12.26
N GLU A 258 -8.78 -27.13 11.06
CA GLU A 258 -8.87 -28.31 10.17
C GLU A 258 -7.49 -28.69 9.58
N ALA A 259 -6.66 -27.70 9.21
CA ALA A 259 -5.29 -27.92 8.76
C ALA A 259 -4.34 -28.37 9.89
N LEU A 260 -4.56 -27.89 11.12
CA LEU A 260 -3.83 -28.32 12.32
C LEU A 260 -4.12 -29.79 12.70
N GLN A 261 -5.27 -30.34 12.31
CA GLN A 261 -5.58 -31.75 12.51
C GLN A 261 -4.85 -32.68 11.54
N GLN A 262 -4.33 -32.16 10.42
CA GLN A 262 -3.72 -32.97 9.34
C GLN A 262 -2.21 -32.76 9.17
N LEU A 263 -1.57 -31.88 9.95
CA LEU A 263 -0.14 -31.57 9.84
C LEU A 263 0.59 -31.72 11.18
N PRO A 264 1.84 -32.23 11.20
CA PRO A 264 2.66 -32.24 12.40
C PRO A 264 2.94 -30.80 12.85
N GLN A 265 2.29 -30.40 13.95
CA GLN A 265 2.48 -29.20 14.78
C GLN A 265 3.26 -28.04 14.15
N ARG A 266 2.72 -27.38 13.12
CA ARG A 266 3.11 -26.00 12.82
C ARG A 266 2.22 -25.06 13.62
N ARG A 267 2.81 -24.35 14.58
CA ARG A 267 2.11 -23.40 15.46
C ARG A 267 1.25 -22.46 14.62
N ALA A 268 -0.01 -22.38 15.01
CA ALA A 268 -0.92 -21.30 14.72
C ALA A 268 -0.20 -19.94 14.85
N ARG A 269 0.14 -19.25 13.74
CA ARG A 269 0.63 -17.87 13.83
C ARG A 269 -0.47 -16.97 14.40
N ASP A 270 -0.15 -16.14 15.39
CA ASP A 270 -1.07 -15.15 15.94
C ASP A 270 -1.41 -14.13 14.85
N LEU A 271 -2.69 -13.87 14.64
CA LEU A 271 -3.14 -12.85 13.70
C LEU A 271 -3.13 -11.50 14.40
N GLU A 272 -2.36 -10.56 13.87
CA GLU A 272 -2.32 -9.17 14.32
C GLU A 272 -3.05 -8.29 13.30
N ILE A 273 -3.91 -7.40 13.78
CA ILE A 273 -4.59 -6.40 12.95
C ILE A 273 -4.08 -5.03 13.37
N VAL A 274 -3.46 -4.33 12.44
CA VAL A 274 -2.90 -2.99 12.64
C VAL A 274 -3.57 -2.02 11.66
N MET A 275 -3.90 -0.83 12.14
CA MET A 275 -4.33 0.25 11.25
C MET A 275 -3.11 0.78 10.51
N ALA A 276 -3.10 0.70 9.17
CA ALA A 276 -1.99 1.21 8.38
C ALA A 276 -1.84 2.73 8.54
N TYR A 277 -0.61 3.22 8.54
CA TYR A 277 -0.25 4.64 8.64
C TYR A 277 0.95 4.94 7.75
N GLU A 278 1.14 6.22 7.41
CA GLU A 278 2.33 6.65 6.68
C GLU A 278 3.62 6.34 7.45
N GLY A 279 4.58 5.69 6.79
CA GLY A 279 5.84 5.27 7.38
C GLY A 279 5.76 3.91 8.09
N LEU A 280 4.62 3.22 8.06
CA LEU A 280 4.56 1.82 8.48
C LEU A 280 5.49 0.98 7.60
N GLU A 281 6.40 0.24 8.25
CA GLU A 281 7.26 -0.74 7.61
C GLU A 281 6.96 -2.14 8.17
N VAL A 282 6.89 -3.14 7.30
CA VAL A 282 6.68 -4.55 7.70
C VAL A 282 7.68 -5.43 6.97
N ASP A 283 8.51 -6.14 7.73
CA ASP A 283 9.38 -7.18 7.21
C ASP A 283 8.65 -8.53 7.26
N LEU A 284 8.49 -9.16 6.09
CA LEU A 284 7.95 -10.52 5.97
C LEU A 284 9.05 -11.53 6.22
#